data_AF-A0A832S5Z9-F1
#
_entry.id   AF-A0A832S5Z9-F1
#
_cell.length_a   1.000
_cell.length_b   1.000
_cell.length_c   1.000
_cell.angle_alpha   90.00
_cell.angle_beta   90.00
_cell.angle_gamma   90.00
#
_symmetry.space_group_name_H-M   'P 1'
#
loop_
_entity.id
_entity.type
_entity.pdbx_description
1 polymer ?
#
loop_
_entity_poly.entity_id
_entity_poly.type
_entity_poly.pdbx_seq_one_letter_code
_entity_poly.pdbx_strand_id
1 'polypeptide(L)'
;MNLYYYEHCENLKLLEKAISSVEVTLKNSIRKEETINIDVYTKILAFLVNSWTEVRIIKLIYEINAFTEDEIKTVIGNSSLEKRWKKTLEIAYNKSFQNDASNPINKNRYDLLIDIITEHLKSSAELRNRLAHGQWKYAFNNKLLDINQDLTRMINDDNYLKISLRYKIFKDLSQMIHNLAVSTPTFKRDFDYIYNRVTEKQQQLHNKKYEDFANFLISKEMKYKQSKKESKT
;
A
#
# COMPACT_ATOMS: atom_id res chain seq x y z
N MET A 1 1.73 -28.79 3.15
CA MET A 1 2.41 -27.71 2.39
C MET A 1 1.33 -26.88 1.74
N ASN A 2 1.39 -25.56 1.84
CA ASN A 2 0.30 -24.70 1.38
C ASN A 2 0.29 -24.66 -0.16
N LEU A 3 -0.71 -25.26 -0.80
CA LEU A 3 -0.68 -25.67 -2.21
C LEU A 3 -0.54 -24.48 -3.19
N TYR A 4 -0.82 -23.26 -2.76
CA TYR A 4 -0.88 -22.07 -3.62
C TYR A 4 0.14 -20.97 -3.28
N TYR A 5 1.10 -21.26 -2.40
CA TYR A 5 2.08 -20.26 -1.95
C TYR A 5 2.88 -19.66 -3.12
N TYR A 6 3.37 -20.50 -4.02
CA TYR A 6 4.25 -20.07 -5.11
C TYR A 6 3.49 -19.24 -6.17
N GLU A 7 2.24 -19.60 -6.47
CA GLU A 7 1.35 -18.87 -7.37
C GLU A 7 1.05 -17.48 -6.83
N HIS A 8 0.78 -17.36 -5.53
CA HIS A 8 0.61 -16.06 -4.89
C HIS A 8 1.91 -15.24 -4.88
N CYS A 9 3.08 -15.88 -4.78
CA CYS A 9 4.36 -15.20 -4.95
C CYS A 9 4.54 -14.65 -6.37
N GLU A 10 4.25 -15.44 -7.40
CA GLU A 10 4.39 -15.01 -8.80
C GLU A 10 3.42 -13.87 -9.15
N ASN A 11 2.17 -13.96 -8.70
CA ASN A 11 1.20 -12.86 -8.84
C ASN A 11 1.71 -11.56 -8.20
N LEU A 12 2.23 -11.65 -6.97
CA LEU A 12 2.78 -10.50 -6.27
C LEU A 12 3.99 -9.91 -7.00
N LYS A 13 4.92 -10.74 -7.47
CA LYS A 13 6.11 -10.32 -8.22
C LYS A 13 5.74 -9.60 -9.51
N LEU A 14 4.78 -10.13 -10.28
CA LEU A 14 4.33 -9.51 -11.52
C LEU A 14 3.71 -8.13 -11.24
N LEU A 15 2.91 -8.03 -10.18
CA LEU A 15 2.29 -6.78 -9.77
C LEU A 15 3.31 -5.74 -9.30
N GLU A 16 4.35 -6.14 -8.55
CA GLU A 16 5.46 -5.26 -8.17
C GLU A 16 6.25 -4.75 -9.38
N LYS A 17 6.44 -5.58 -10.41
CA LYS A 17 7.04 -5.15 -11.68
C LYS A 17 6.17 -4.13 -12.41
N ALA A 18 4.85 -4.36 -12.46
CA ALA A 18 3.90 -3.44 -13.06
C ALA A 18 3.89 -2.07 -12.35
N ILE A 19 3.84 -2.06 -11.01
CA ILE A 19 3.96 -0.85 -10.19
C ILE A 19 5.25 -0.10 -10.53
N SER A 20 6.39 -0.81 -10.54
CA SER A 20 7.69 -0.21 -10.83
C SER A 20 7.75 0.41 -12.23
N SER A 21 7.19 -0.28 -13.23
CA SER A 21 7.10 0.22 -14.61
C SER A 21 6.26 1.50 -14.70
N VAL A 22 5.07 1.50 -14.09
CA VAL A 22 4.18 2.66 -14.08
C VAL A 22 4.79 3.83 -13.31
N GLU A 23 5.46 3.59 -12.17
CA GLU A 23 6.16 4.65 -11.43
C GLU A 23 7.23 5.34 -12.29
N VAL A 24 8.00 4.58 -13.08
CA VAL A 24 9.01 5.14 -13.99
C VAL A 24 8.36 6.02 -15.04
N THR A 25 7.31 5.52 -15.69
CA THR A 25 6.58 6.29 -16.72
C THR A 25 5.95 7.55 -16.15
N LEU A 26 5.28 7.45 -15.00
CA LEU A 26 4.68 8.59 -14.31
C LEU A 26 5.73 9.66 -13.95
N LYS A 27 6.86 9.26 -13.36
CA LYS A 27 7.95 10.20 -13.06
C LYS A 27 8.48 10.89 -14.31
N ASN A 28 8.60 10.18 -15.43
CA ASN A 28 9.04 10.76 -16.69
C ASN A 28 8.01 11.76 -17.25
N SER A 29 6.72 11.46 -17.15
CA SER A 29 5.66 12.41 -17.53
C SER A 29 5.65 13.64 -16.62
N ILE A 30 5.93 13.50 -15.32
CA ILE A 30 6.11 14.63 -14.40
C ILE A 30 7.29 15.51 -14.84
N ARG A 31 8.45 14.92 -15.17
CA ARG A 31 9.63 15.66 -15.66
C ARG A 31 9.36 16.49 -16.91
N LYS A 32 8.47 15.99 -17.77
CA LYS A 32 8.10 16.60 -19.05
C LYS A 32 6.84 17.44 -18.96
N GLU A 33 6.23 17.53 -17.77
CA GLU A 33 5.00 18.29 -17.53
C GLU A 33 3.81 17.84 -18.40
N GLU A 34 3.76 16.54 -18.73
CA GLU A 34 2.70 15.92 -19.54
C GLU A 34 1.42 15.68 -18.71
N THR A 35 0.65 16.74 -18.45
CA THR A 35 -0.49 16.74 -17.50
C THR A 35 -1.48 15.59 -17.67
N ILE A 36 -1.86 15.25 -18.91
CA ILE A 36 -2.78 14.13 -19.20
C ILE A 36 -2.16 12.80 -18.77
N ASN A 37 -0.89 12.55 -19.13
CA ASN A 37 -0.19 11.33 -18.76
C ASN A 37 0.01 11.25 -17.25
N ILE A 38 0.27 12.38 -16.59
CA ILE A 38 0.41 12.45 -15.13
C ILE A 38 -0.89 11.98 -14.46
N ASP A 39 -2.06 12.49 -14.86
CA ASP A 39 -3.35 12.05 -14.28
C ASP A 39 -3.61 10.56 -14.56
N VAL A 40 -3.49 10.13 -15.82
CA VAL A 40 -3.71 8.73 -16.23
C VAL A 40 -2.82 7.76 -15.45
N TYR A 41 -1.51 7.98 -15.44
CA TYR A 41 -0.59 7.07 -14.76
C TYR A 41 -0.68 7.16 -13.23
N THR A 42 -1.12 8.30 -12.67
CA THR A 42 -1.43 8.40 -11.24
C THR A 42 -2.61 7.49 -10.87
N LYS A 43 -3.68 7.48 -11.67
CA LYS A 43 -4.86 6.62 -11.46
C LYS A 43 -4.49 5.14 -11.62
N ILE A 44 -3.69 4.80 -12.63
CA ILE A 44 -3.18 3.43 -12.83
C ILE A 44 -2.32 3.01 -11.63
N LEU A 45 -1.40 3.87 -11.17
CA LEU A 45 -0.54 3.56 -10.02
C LEU A 45 -1.38 3.32 -8.75
N ALA A 46 -2.38 4.17 -8.48
CA ALA A 46 -3.30 3.98 -7.36
C ALA A 46 -4.03 2.65 -7.44
N PHE A 47 -4.56 2.30 -8.62
CA PHE A 47 -5.22 1.02 -8.85
C PHE A 47 -4.30 -0.18 -8.60
N LEU A 48 -3.05 -0.14 -9.11
CA LEU A 48 -2.08 -1.21 -8.93
C LEU A 48 -1.65 -1.36 -7.47
N VAL A 49 -1.39 -0.25 -6.76
CA VAL A 49 -1.03 -0.29 -5.33
C VAL A 49 -2.18 -0.85 -4.49
N ASN A 50 -3.42 -0.46 -4.75
CA ASN A 50 -4.57 -1.03 -4.05
C ASN A 50 -4.72 -2.53 -4.37
N SER A 51 -4.56 -2.93 -5.64
CA SER A 51 -4.56 -4.36 -6.01
C SER A 51 -3.44 -5.13 -5.30
N TRP A 52 -2.29 -4.50 -5.10
CA TRP A 52 -1.16 -5.10 -4.38
C TRP A 52 -1.51 -5.38 -2.92
N THR A 53 -2.23 -4.48 -2.25
CA THR A 53 -2.63 -4.71 -0.84
C THR A 53 -3.52 -5.94 -0.68
N GLU A 54 -4.32 -6.27 -1.70
CA GLU A 54 -5.18 -7.45 -1.72
C GLU A 54 -4.37 -8.72 -1.98
N VAL A 55 -3.54 -8.73 -3.01
CA VAL A 55 -2.71 -9.90 -3.32
C VAL A 55 -1.71 -10.17 -2.19
N ARG A 56 -1.18 -9.11 -1.56
CA ARG A 56 -0.22 -9.23 -0.47
C ARG A 56 -0.81 -9.95 0.74
N ILE A 57 -2.03 -9.61 1.16
CA ILE A 57 -2.64 -10.26 2.33
C ILE A 57 -2.95 -11.72 2.05
N ILE A 58 -3.38 -12.05 0.82
CA ILE A 58 -3.58 -13.43 0.40
C ILE A 58 -2.24 -14.18 0.41
N LYS A 59 -1.17 -13.64 -0.19
CA LYS A 59 0.15 -14.27 -0.13
C LYS A 59 0.59 -14.52 1.32
N LEU A 60 0.34 -13.57 2.22
CA LEU A 60 0.72 -13.65 3.62
C LEU A 60 0.04 -14.82 4.34
N ILE A 61 -1.28 -14.98 4.19
CA ILE A 61 -1.98 -16.12 4.82
C ILE A 61 -1.56 -17.47 4.23
N TYR A 62 -0.99 -17.49 3.03
CA TYR A 62 -0.43 -18.69 2.42
C TYR A 62 1.04 -18.97 2.80
N GLU A 63 1.68 -18.14 3.63
CA GLU A 63 3.05 -18.35 4.10
C GLU A 63 3.23 -19.73 4.73
N ILE A 64 4.37 -20.36 4.42
CA ILE A 64 4.68 -21.72 4.86
C ILE A 64 4.73 -21.76 6.39
N ASN A 65 3.93 -22.66 6.97
CA ASN A 65 3.79 -22.88 8.43
C ASN A 65 3.26 -21.68 9.23
N ALA A 66 2.78 -20.61 8.58
CA ALA A 66 2.27 -19.43 9.27
C ALA A 66 0.78 -19.58 9.66
N PHE A 67 -0.04 -20.13 8.77
CA PHE A 67 -1.49 -20.28 8.98
C PHE A 67 -1.97 -21.70 8.62
N THR A 68 -2.97 -22.18 9.35
CA THR A 68 -3.70 -23.43 9.03
C THR A 68 -4.76 -23.19 7.97
N GLU A 69 -5.28 -24.26 7.36
CA GLU A 69 -6.35 -24.14 6.36
C GLU A 69 -7.61 -23.46 6.90
N ASP A 70 -7.98 -23.74 8.16
CA ASP A 70 -9.16 -23.15 8.77
C ASP A 70 -8.94 -21.68 9.16
N GLU A 71 -7.73 -21.31 9.56
CA GLU A 71 -7.33 -19.91 9.74
C GLU A 71 -7.40 -19.15 8.40
N ILE A 72 -6.92 -19.76 7.31
CA ILE A 72 -7.01 -19.19 5.95
C ILE A 72 -8.46 -18.99 5.53
N LYS A 73 -9.32 -20.00 5.69
CA LYS A 73 -10.77 -19.89 5.39
C LYS A 73 -11.42 -18.79 6.23
N THR A 74 -11.05 -18.68 7.50
CA THR A 74 -11.54 -17.63 8.41
C THR A 74 -11.17 -16.24 7.90
N VAL A 75 -9.93 -16.03 7.44
CA VAL A 75 -9.52 -14.75 6.86
C VAL A 75 -10.29 -14.49 5.56
N ILE A 76 -10.30 -15.43 4.62
CA ILE A 76 -10.92 -15.25 3.29
C ILE A 76 -12.43 -14.98 3.39
N GLY A 77 -13.12 -15.59 4.35
CA GLY A 77 -14.55 -15.40 4.58
C GLY A 77 -14.95 -13.96 4.97
N ASN A 78 -14.00 -13.09 5.30
CA ASN A 78 -14.29 -11.69 5.57
C ASN A 78 -14.56 -10.90 4.27
N SER A 79 -15.62 -10.08 4.29
CA SER A 79 -16.13 -9.37 3.11
C SER A 79 -15.33 -8.14 2.68
N SER A 80 -14.62 -7.49 3.62
CA SER A 80 -13.83 -6.29 3.33
C SER A 80 -12.34 -6.55 3.50
N LEU A 81 -11.52 -5.90 2.68
CA LEU A 81 -10.07 -5.97 2.77
C LEU A 81 -9.54 -5.61 4.17
N GLU A 82 -10.05 -4.53 4.78
CA GLU A 82 -9.68 -4.11 6.13
C GLU A 82 -9.87 -5.24 7.15
N LYS A 83 -11.05 -5.87 7.16
CA LYS A 83 -11.34 -7.02 8.04
C LYS A 83 -10.39 -8.20 7.79
N ARG A 84 -10.01 -8.47 6.53
CA ARG A 84 -9.02 -9.53 6.23
C ARG A 84 -7.68 -9.23 6.88
N TRP A 85 -7.16 -8.00 6.73
CA TRP A 85 -5.92 -7.57 7.36
C TRP A 85 -6.00 -7.64 8.89
N LYS A 86 -7.07 -7.12 9.50
CA LYS A 86 -7.29 -7.19 10.95
C LYS A 86 -7.32 -8.64 11.44
N LYS A 87 -8.06 -9.52 10.74
CA LYS A 87 -8.17 -10.93 11.12
C LYS A 87 -6.84 -11.67 10.99
N THR A 88 -6.07 -11.41 9.93
CA THR A 88 -4.72 -11.97 9.78
C THR A 88 -3.80 -11.55 10.92
N LEU A 89 -3.81 -10.26 11.30
CA LEU A 89 -3.03 -9.76 12.42
C LEU A 89 -3.47 -10.38 13.76
N GLU A 90 -4.79 -10.46 14.00
CA GLU A 90 -5.36 -11.07 15.22
C GLU A 90 -4.92 -12.53 15.38
N ILE A 91 -5.02 -13.34 14.32
CA ILE A 91 -4.59 -14.73 14.34
C ILE A 91 -3.08 -14.82 14.60
N ALA A 92 -2.27 -14.04 13.88
CA ALA A 92 -0.82 -14.02 14.07
C ALA A 92 -0.46 -13.64 15.53
N TYR A 93 -1.07 -12.59 16.07
CA TYR A 93 -0.87 -12.12 17.44
C TYR A 93 -1.21 -13.20 18.48
N ASN A 94 -2.39 -13.81 18.36
CA ASN A 94 -2.85 -14.82 19.32
C ASN A 94 -1.92 -16.04 19.34
N LYS A 95 -1.40 -16.45 18.17
CA LYS A 95 -0.44 -17.55 18.07
C LYS A 95 0.91 -17.18 18.68
N SER A 96 1.42 -15.99 18.36
CA SER A 96 2.74 -15.53 18.81
C SER A 96 2.81 -15.30 20.32
N PHE A 97 1.69 -14.93 20.95
CA PHE A 97 1.62 -14.50 22.35
C PHE A 97 0.59 -15.28 23.18
N GLN A 98 0.26 -16.52 22.80
CA GLN A 98 -0.73 -17.35 23.50
C GLN A 98 -0.49 -17.43 25.02
N ASN A 99 0.79 -17.47 25.43
CA ASN A 99 1.21 -17.57 26.84
C ASN A 99 1.56 -16.21 27.49
N ASP A 100 1.41 -15.09 26.76
CA ASP A 100 1.84 -13.74 27.17
C ASP A 100 0.82 -12.67 26.76
N ALA A 101 -0.47 -13.06 26.67
CA ALA A 101 -1.55 -12.19 26.21
C ALA A 101 -1.82 -11.00 27.16
N SER A 102 -1.44 -11.13 28.43
CA SER A 102 -1.52 -10.06 29.43
C SER A 102 -0.37 -9.06 29.36
N ASN A 103 0.63 -9.26 28.49
CA ASN A 103 1.76 -8.35 28.38
C ASN A 103 1.33 -7.01 27.75
N PRO A 104 1.40 -5.90 28.50
CA PRO A 104 0.96 -4.60 28.00
C PRO A 104 1.73 -4.14 26.77
N ILE A 105 3.01 -4.51 26.64
CA ILE A 105 3.85 -4.12 25.50
C ILE A 105 3.35 -4.80 24.23
N ASN A 106 3.12 -6.12 24.27
CA ASN A 106 2.64 -6.85 23.10
C ASN A 106 1.23 -6.37 22.70
N LYS A 107 0.36 -6.11 23.68
CA LYS A 107 -0.97 -5.56 23.45
C LYS A 107 -0.93 -4.18 22.79
N ASN A 108 -0.10 -3.26 23.32
CA ASN A 108 0.11 -1.95 22.70
C ASN A 108 0.62 -2.07 21.26
N ARG A 109 1.61 -2.94 21.01
CA ARG A 109 2.12 -3.19 19.65
C ARG A 109 1.04 -3.68 18.69
N TYR A 110 0.15 -4.56 19.15
CA TYR A 110 -0.99 -5.01 18.37
C TYR A 110 -1.97 -3.86 18.06
N ASP A 111 -2.32 -3.05 19.07
CA ASP A 111 -3.26 -1.94 18.91
C ASP A 111 -2.71 -0.90 17.92
N LEU A 112 -1.41 -0.57 17.98
CA LEU A 112 -0.75 0.29 17.01
C LEU A 112 -0.86 -0.21 15.56
N LEU A 113 -0.73 -1.53 15.35
CA LEU A 113 -0.88 -2.13 14.02
C LEU A 113 -2.33 -2.13 13.55
N ILE A 114 -3.30 -2.30 14.45
CA ILE A 114 -4.73 -2.17 14.16
C ILE A 114 -5.07 -0.74 13.73
N ASP A 115 -4.48 0.27 14.38
CA ASP A 115 -4.69 1.67 14.03
C ASP A 115 -4.15 1.98 12.63
N ILE A 116 -2.93 1.53 12.31
CA ILE A 116 -2.36 1.65 10.96
C ILE A 116 -3.26 0.99 9.91
N ILE A 117 -3.76 -0.22 10.18
CA ILE A 117 -4.68 -0.92 9.28
C ILE A 117 -5.95 -0.09 9.05
N THR A 118 -6.54 0.43 10.13
CA THR A 118 -7.81 1.18 10.08
C THR A 118 -7.67 2.49 9.30
N GLU A 119 -6.59 3.23 9.53
CA GLU A 119 -6.32 4.51 8.89
C GLU A 119 -6.13 4.35 7.38
N HIS A 120 -5.34 3.36 6.95
CA HIS A 120 -4.88 3.29 5.55
C HIS A 120 -5.77 2.41 4.65
N LEU A 121 -6.48 1.40 5.17
CA LEU A 121 -7.22 0.44 4.32
C LEU A 121 -8.66 0.84 4.02
N LYS A 122 -9.31 1.64 4.87
CA LYS A 122 -10.70 2.03 4.66
C LYS A 122 -10.88 2.82 3.36
N SER A 123 -10.02 3.81 3.13
CA SER A 123 -10.03 4.65 1.92
C SER A 123 -9.54 3.91 0.66
N SER A 124 -8.59 2.98 0.82
CA SER A 124 -7.98 2.22 -0.27
C SER A 124 -8.98 1.33 -1.02
N ALA A 125 -9.86 0.63 -0.30
CA ALA A 125 -10.83 -0.29 -0.92
C ALA A 125 -11.91 0.44 -1.74
N GLU A 126 -12.42 1.56 -1.25
CA GLU A 126 -13.42 2.36 -1.95
C GLU A 126 -12.83 2.98 -3.22
N LEU A 127 -11.64 3.58 -3.12
CA LEU A 127 -10.93 4.14 -4.27
C LEU A 127 -10.65 3.08 -5.34
N ARG A 128 -10.19 1.89 -4.95
CA ARG A 128 -9.95 0.77 -5.88
C ARG A 128 -11.20 0.45 -6.69
N ASN A 129 -12.33 0.30 -6.02
CA ASN A 129 -13.59 -0.08 -6.68
C ASN A 129 -14.02 0.99 -7.69
N ARG A 130 -13.91 2.28 -7.34
CA ARG A 130 -14.25 3.36 -8.26
C ARG A 130 -13.36 3.35 -9.50
N LEU A 131 -12.04 3.21 -9.33
CA LEU A 131 -11.09 3.14 -10.45
C LEU A 131 -11.35 1.91 -11.35
N ALA A 132 -11.62 0.75 -10.75
CA ALA A 132 -11.94 -0.48 -11.48
C ALA A 132 -13.22 -0.35 -12.33
N HIS A 133 -14.20 0.43 -11.87
CA HIS A 133 -15.45 0.71 -12.58
C HIS A 133 -15.34 1.88 -13.58
N GLY A 134 -14.14 2.39 -13.87
CA GLY A 134 -13.94 3.48 -14.83
C GLY A 134 -14.30 4.87 -14.31
N GLN A 135 -14.57 5.01 -13.01
CA GLN A 135 -14.93 6.29 -12.38
C GLN A 135 -13.68 7.13 -12.07
N TRP A 136 -12.93 7.49 -13.12
CA TRP A 136 -11.58 8.06 -13.00
C TRP A 136 -11.57 9.56 -12.72
N LYS A 137 -12.65 10.27 -13.06
CA LYS A 137 -12.78 11.73 -12.86
C LYS A 137 -13.88 12.11 -11.88
N TYR A 138 -15.02 11.42 -11.96
CA TYR A 138 -16.19 11.62 -11.10
C TYR A 138 -16.56 10.29 -10.47
N ALA A 139 -16.54 10.22 -9.14
CA ALA A 139 -17.04 9.08 -8.40
C ALA A 139 -18.54 9.26 -8.16
N PHE A 140 -19.28 8.17 -8.32
CA PHE A 140 -20.70 8.10 -8.04
C PHE A 140 -20.97 7.41 -6.70
N ASN A 141 -22.15 7.66 -6.13
CA ASN A 141 -22.66 6.88 -5.01
C ASN A 141 -22.92 5.42 -5.43
N ASN A 142 -23.21 4.55 -4.46
CA ASN A 142 -23.43 3.12 -4.73
C ASN A 142 -24.63 2.83 -5.64
N LYS A 143 -25.58 3.77 -5.77
CA LYS A 143 -26.75 3.66 -6.65
C LYS A 143 -26.49 4.17 -8.07
N LEU A 144 -25.32 4.79 -8.31
CA LEU A 144 -24.97 5.47 -9.56
C LEU A 144 -25.91 6.62 -9.94
N LEU A 145 -26.65 7.16 -8.98
CA LEU A 145 -27.64 8.24 -9.23
C LEU A 145 -27.05 9.64 -9.03
N ASP A 146 -26.05 9.77 -8.15
CA ASP A 146 -25.44 11.06 -7.83
C ASP A 146 -23.92 10.94 -7.71
N ILE A 147 -23.25 12.08 -7.92
CA ILE A 147 -21.81 12.23 -7.70
C ILE A 147 -21.53 12.20 -6.19
N ASN A 148 -20.63 11.31 -5.78
CA ASN A 148 -20.03 11.36 -4.46
C ASN A 148 -18.85 12.36 -4.47
N GLN A 149 -19.09 13.55 -3.92
CA GLN A 149 -18.12 14.66 -3.91
C GLN A 149 -16.84 14.33 -3.13
N ASP A 150 -16.95 13.56 -2.05
CA ASP A 150 -15.81 13.21 -1.20
C ASP A 150 -14.89 12.21 -1.91
N LEU A 151 -15.45 11.13 -2.45
CA LEU A 151 -14.68 10.17 -3.26
C LEU A 151 -14.10 10.83 -4.52
N THR A 152 -14.84 11.75 -5.14
CA THR A 152 -14.35 12.50 -6.30
C THR A 152 -13.14 13.36 -5.92
N ARG A 153 -13.20 14.08 -4.79
CA ARG A 153 -12.05 14.82 -4.28
C ARG A 153 -10.87 13.91 -3.98
N MET A 154 -11.07 12.79 -3.30
CA MET A 154 -10.00 11.85 -2.99
C MET A 154 -9.32 11.29 -4.25
N ILE A 155 -10.11 10.93 -5.27
CA ILE A 155 -9.58 10.48 -6.57
C ILE A 155 -8.75 11.57 -7.24
N ASN A 156 -9.19 12.83 -7.19
CA ASN A 156 -8.53 13.94 -7.88
C ASN A 156 -7.38 14.59 -7.10
N ASP A 157 -7.32 14.37 -5.77
CA ASP A 157 -6.25 14.84 -4.87
C ASP A 157 -5.11 13.82 -4.73
N ASP A 158 -5.30 12.60 -5.24
CA ASP A 158 -4.27 11.58 -5.31
C ASP A 158 -3.14 11.99 -6.24
N ASN A 159 -1.91 11.73 -5.80
CA ASN A 159 -0.69 12.02 -6.56
C ASN A 159 0.37 10.96 -6.29
N TYR A 160 1.41 10.94 -7.12
CA TYR A 160 2.51 9.99 -7.01
C TYR A 160 3.06 9.86 -5.57
N LEU A 161 3.29 10.98 -4.88
CA LEU A 161 3.92 10.98 -3.57
C LEU A 161 3.03 10.29 -2.53
N LYS A 162 1.74 10.65 -2.48
CA LYS A 162 0.76 10.03 -1.57
C LYS A 162 0.63 8.53 -1.83
N ILE A 163 0.56 8.12 -3.10
CA ILE A 163 0.40 6.71 -3.48
C ILE A 163 1.68 5.91 -3.12
N SER A 164 2.86 6.43 -3.46
CA SER A 164 4.14 5.77 -3.19
C SER A 164 4.42 5.64 -1.68
N LEU A 165 4.03 6.63 -0.87
CA LEU A 165 4.14 6.56 0.59
C LEU A 165 3.18 5.52 1.19
N ARG A 166 1.91 5.52 0.77
CA ARG A 166 0.92 4.49 1.18
C ARG A 166 1.41 3.08 0.83
N TYR A 167 1.91 2.88 -0.39
CA TYR A 167 2.47 1.60 -0.82
C TYR A 167 3.59 1.13 0.13
N LYS A 168 4.51 2.02 0.50
CA LYS A 168 5.61 1.69 1.41
C LYS A 168 5.13 1.42 2.85
N ILE A 169 4.13 2.14 3.34
CA ILE A 169 3.49 1.84 4.64
C ILE A 169 2.93 0.42 4.62
N PHE A 170 2.23 0.04 3.55
CA PHE A 170 1.69 -1.32 3.43
C PHE A 170 2.78 -2.40 3.31
N LYS A 171 3.91 -2.11 2.66
CA LYS A 171 5.06 -3.03 2.65
C LYS A 171 5.58 -3.25 4.07
N ASP A 172 5.82 -2.19 4.82
CA ASP A 172 6.33 -2.24 6.19
C ASP A 172 5.34 -2.96 7.12
N LEU A 173 4.05 -2.61 7.06
CA LEU A 173 2.97 -3.29 7.79
C LEU A 173 2.93 -4.79 7.46
N SER A 174 2.97 -5.16 6.18
CA SER A 174 2.96 -6.57 5.77
C SER A 174 4.17 -7.34 6.28
N GLN A 175 5.33 -6.68 6.40
CA GLN A 175 6.54 -7.28 6.97
C GLN A 175 6.39 -7.51 8.46
N MET A 176 5.79 -6.57 9.20
CA MET A 176 5.53 -6.73 10.63
C MET A 176 4.58 -7.91 10.89
N ILE A 177 3.48 -8.02 10.13
CA ILE A 177 2.54 -9.14 10.26
C ILE A 177 3.21 -10.47 9.85
N HIS A 178 4.01 -10.48 8.78
CA HIS A 178 4.78 -11.67 8.38
C HIS A 178 5.75 -12.10 9.50
N ASN A 179 6.53 -11.16 10.03
CA ASN A 179 7.45 -11.45 11.13
C ASN A 179 6.70 -12.03 12.32
N LEU A 180 5.54 -11.45 12.66
CA LEU A 180 4.72 -11.94 13.77
C LEU A 180 4.27 -13.39 13.51
N ALA A 181 3.67 -13.63 12.34
CA ALA A 181 3.10 -14.93 11.98
C ALA A 181 4.14 -16.05 11.83
N VAL A 182 5.37 -15.72 11.40
CA VAL A 182 6.42 -16.71 11.09
C VAL A 182 7.47 -16.83 12.20
N SER A 183 7.81 -15.73 12.88
CA SER A 183 8.88 -15.69 13.89
C SER A 183 8.69 -14.56 14.90
N THR A 184 8.03 -14.86 16.02
CA THR A 184 7.87 -13.93 17.15
C THR A 184 9.19 -13.27 17.60
N PRO A 185 10.35 -13.98 17.66
CA PRO A 185 11.62 -13.33 17.98
C PRO A 185 12.03 -12.26 16.97
N THR A 186 11.85 -12.52 15.66
CA THR A 186 12.12 -11.54 14.59
C THR A 186 11.19 -10.34 14.73
N PHE A 187 9.91 -10.57 15.00
CA PHE A 187 8.95 -9.49 15.27
C PHE A 187 9.41 -8.61 16.42
N LYS A 188 9.75 -9.19 17.59
CA LYS A 188 10.16 -8.43 18.77
C LYS A 188 11.42 -7.60 18.51
N ARG A 189 12.40 -8.17 17.81
CA ARG A 189 13.68 -7.50 17.48
C ARG A 189 13.48 -6.33 16.51
N ASP A 190 12.67 -6.53 15.47
CA ASP A 190 12.59 -5.58 14.35
C ASP A 190 11.40 -4.60 14.48
N PHE A 191 10.51 -4.80 15.47
CA PHE A 191 9.27 -4.01 15.62
C PHE A 191 9.53 -2.51 15.60
N ASP A 192 10.37 -2.02 16.53
CA ASP A 192 10.55 -0.58 16.74
C ASP A 192 11.16 0.07 15.48
N TYR A 193 12.10 -0.61 14.83
CA TYR A 193 12.70 -0.17 13.58
C TYR A 193 11.67 -0.04 12.44
N ILE A 194 10.85 -1.08 12.23
CA ILE A 194 9.85 -1.06 11.15
C ILE A 194 8.71 -0.09 11.48
N TYR A 195 8.31 0.01 12.74
CA TYR A 195 7.29 0.93 13.20
C TYR A 195 7.71 2.39 13.00
N ASN A 196 8.95 2.76 13.37
CA ASN A 196 9.49 4.10 13.13
C ASN A 196 9.49 4.45 11.63
N ARG A 197 9.81 3.48 10.77
CA ARG A 197 9.70 3.66 9.32
C ARG A 197 8.25 3.95 8.88
N VAL A 198 7.24 3.32 9.49
CA VAL A 198 5.83 3.60 9.19
C VAL A 198 5.46 5.02 9.63
N THR A 199 5.79 5.40 10.86
CA THR A 199 5.44 6.72 11.42
C THR A 199 6.12 7.85 10.66
N GLU A 200 7.38 7.70 10.25
CA GLU A 200 8.08 8.64 9.37
C GLU A 200 7.32 8.85 8.04
N LYS A 201 6.75 7.78 7.46
CA LYS A 201 5.98 7.88 6.21
C LYS A 201 4.62 8.54 6.42
N GLN A 202 3.95 8.27 7.54
CA GLN A 202 2.72 8.97 7.92
C GLN A 202 3.00 10.47 8.08
N GLN A 203 4.06 10.86 8.79
CA GLN A 203 4.46 12.26 8.91
C GLN A 203 4.76 12.89 7.54
N GLN A 204 5.41 12.15 6.63
CA GLN A 204 5.66 12.64 5.28
C GLN A 204 4.38 12.85 4.46
N LEU A 205 3.33 12.04 4.66
CA LEU A 205 2.03 12.24 4.01
C LEU A 205 1.39 13.58 4.40
N HIS A 206 1.60 14.03 5.65
CA HIS A 206 1.07 15.31 6.13
C HIS A 206 1.94 16.51 5.73
N ASN A 207 3.26 16.34 5.77
CA ASN A 207 4.19 17.47 5.70
C ASN A 207 4.76 17.74 4.30
N LYS A 208 4.85 16.73 3.43
CA LYS A 208 5.47 16.91 2.11
C LYS A 208 4.45 17.37 1.08
N LYS A 209 4.78 18.47 0.39
CA LYS A 209 4.02 18.99 -0.74
C LYS A 209 4.40 18.27 -2.02
N TYR A 210 3.40 17.97 -2.85
CA TYR A 210 3.61 17.29 -4.13
C TYR A 210 4.35 18.20 -5.11
N GLU A 211 4.08 19.51 -5.06
CA GLU A 211 4.66 20.54 -5.91
C GLU A 211 6.17 20.59 -5.75
N ASP A 212 6.68 20.51 -4.51
CA ASP A 212 8.12 20.50 -4.24
C ASP A 212 8.80 19.28 -4.88
N PHE A 213 8.15 18.11 -4.82
CA PHE A 213 8.63 16.90 -5.47
C PHE A 213 8.60 17.02 -7.00
N ALA A 214 7.52 17.54 -7.58
CA ALA A 214 7.40 17.74 -9.02
C ALA A 214 8.47 18.71 -9.54
N ASN A 215 8.62 19.87 -8.89
CA ASN A 215 9.62 20.88 -9.22
C ASN A 215 11.05 20.34 -9.12
N PHE A 216 11.33 19.48 -8.14
CA PHE A 216 12.61 18.79 -8.04
C PHE A 216 12.88 17.88 -9.24
N LEU A 217 11.87 17.15 -9.74
CA LEU A 217 12.04 16.30 -10.93
C LEU A 217 12.22 17.12 -12.21
N ILE A 218 11.43 18.19 -12.37
CA ILE A 218 11.48 19.11 -13.51
C ILE A 218 12.85 19.81 -13.58
N SER A 219 13.33 20.37 -12.46
CA SER A 219 14.64 21.04 -12.41
C SER A 219 15.81 20.11 -12.76
N LYS A 220 15.73 18.83 -12.38
CA LYS A 220 16.71 17.82 -12.81
C LYS A 220 16.70 17.59 -14.32
N GLU A 221 15.52 17.55 -14.93
CA GLU A 221 15.37 17.39 -16.39
C GLU A 221 15.91 18.61 -17.14
N MET A 222 15.64 19.83 -16.65
CA MET A 222 16.16 21.07 -17.22
C MET A 222 17.70 21.10 -17.21
N LYS A 223 18.31 20.78 -16.07
CA LYS A 223 19.79 20.71 -15.94
C LYS A 223 20.41 19.69 -16.91
N TYR A 224 19.78 18.53 -17.06
CA TYR A 224 20.24 17.51 -18.01
C TYR A 224 20.16 17.96 -19.47
N LYS A 225 19.07 18.66 -19.85
CA LYS A 225 18.93 19.23 -21.20
C LYS A 225 19.97 20.32 -21.46
N GLN A 226 20.29 21.13 -20.46
CA GLN A 226 21.31 22.17 -20.57
C GLN A 226 22.71 21.59 -20.78
N SER A 227 23.14 20.63 -19.95
CA SER A 227 24.46 20.00 -20.10
C SER A 227 24.64 19.29 -21.44
N LYS A 228 23.56 18.69 -21.98
CA LYS A 228 23.56 18.09 -23.32
C LYS A 228 23.71 19.09 -24.47
N LYS A 229 23.22 20.33 -24.30
CA LYS A 229 23.42 21.40 -25.29
C LYS A 229 24.87 21.89 -25.23
N GLU A 230 25.38 22.15 -24.04
CA GLU A 230 26.76 22.59 -23.80
C GLU A 230 27.79 21.55 -24.31
N SER A 231 27.52 20.25 -24.17
CA SER A 231 28.42 19.18 -24.68
C SER A 231 28.41 19.01 -26.21
N LYS A 232 27.50 19.69 -26.91
CA LYS A 232 27.36 19.63 -28.38
C LYS A 232 27.82 20.92 -29.08
N THR A 233 28.20 21.93 -28.30
CA THR A 233 28.69 23.22 -28.78
C THR A 233 30.19 23.27 -28.57
#